data_AF-A0A5B1CR01-F1
#
_entry.id   AF-A0A5B1CR01-F1
#
_cell.length_a   1.000
_cell.length_b   1.000
_cell.length_c   1.000
_cell.angle_alpha   90.00
_cell.angle_beta   90.00
_cell.angle_gamma   90.00
#
_symmetry.space_group_name_H-M   'P 1'
#
loop_
_entity.id
_entity.type
_entity.pdbx_description
1 polymer ?
#
loop_
_entity_poly.entity_id
_entity_poly.type
_entity_poly.pdbx_seq_one_letter_code
_entity_poly.pdbx_strand_id
1 'polypeptide(L)'
;MNRSSNFRRKLIYIVVLLAMLLPLYKLGQPSSGDSGGELSKLRHKYNISESDLGEISPASETMKLATLGLRGVAATLLWNRAHEYKVLHEWDRLKATLNNIALLQPHFEKVWEHQAHNLAYNVSTEFDDYRQRYEMVREGTEFLSRGVRQNREAPRLVWYTGWFYGSKMGTADEKRQFRRLFSEDDVLHESLIEQDIAVDSPEARGPLGKPDNWLVGRLWLNYGYELVDSGVAINRQTPLNFYETGPKWRIKHAESIEKEGILDDRAENAWQMASEDWARFGNRSIPTTSPFTIKLDGMDDLYQRREEKLEEFGKLTGDVFDQFMEERIATYPPKRQAILRKKAADQSQSERELVKNFFTGLNNGLESIARNSDPSVRLRAVQLIGELNDLDERFRKTDGYRTQINYAYWKALANAEQETRTVRARKLIYDAELANEEAELDKAIELYEEAFGVWQEIFDDYPILTIDDSAEDLYRSIRRYMTLIDSEDIPDDFPLKTFVEMMGYEGSVDPTRYAQIRLDAEEDLRKRKMELEAEELRRERELEEAAEKEQDQPEAEPAEESEEGSAEMPSEDSEETGPELSEVTEEN
;
A
#
# COMPACT_ATOMS: atom_id res chain seq x y z
N MET A 1 72.14 26.85 34.54
CA MET A 1 70.70 26.56 34.34
C MET A 1 70.10 26.04 35.65
N ASN A 2 69.28 26.84 36.32
CA ASN A 2 68.77 26.51 37.66
C ASN A 2 67.78 25.33 37.60
N ARG A 3 68.17 24.19 38.20
CA ARG A 3 67.33 22.98 38.34
C ARG A 3 65.96 23.27 38.98
N SER A 4 65.89 24.30 39.85
CA SER A 4 64.64 24.75 40.49
C SER A 4 63.61 25.35 39.51
N SER A 5 64.07 26.02 38.45
CA SER A 5 63.20 26.60 37.41
C SER A 5 62.56 25.52 36.55
N ASN A 6 63.35 24.51 36.12
CA ASN A 6 62.85 23.37 35.37
C ASN A 6 61.88 22.51 36.19
N PHE A 7 62.16 22.32 37.49
CA PHE A 7 61.24 21.62 38.38
C PHE A 7 59.92 22.37 38.54
N ARG A 8 59.94 23.69 38.77
CA ARG A 8 58.73 24.53 38.81
C ARG A 8 57.92 24.47 37.52
N ARG A 9 58.56 24.54 36.34
CA ARG A 9 57.85 24.46 35.05
C ARG A 9 57.17 23.11 34.84
N LYS A 10 57.85 21.99 35.16
CA LYS A 10 57.25 20.65 35.11
C LYS A 10 56.05 20.52 36.06
N LEU A 11 56.16 21.08 37.26
CA LEU A 11 55.09 21.07 38.26
C LEU A 11 53.89 21.92 37.81
N ILE A 12 54.15 23.07 37.20
CA ILE A 12 53.11 23.90 36.55
C ILE A 12 52.44 23.12 35.41
N TYR A 13 53.20 22.45 34.53
CA TYR A 13 52.63 21.65 33.45
C TYR A 13 51.77 20.51 33.97
N ILE A 14 52.18 19.80 35.02
CA ILE A 14 51.39 18.75 35.65
C ILE A 14 50.09 19.33 36.23
N VAL A 15 50.14 20.46 36.92
CA VAL A 15 48.95 21.12 37.47
C VAL A 15 48.00 21.56 36.36
N VAL A 16 48.54 22.11 35.26
CA VAL A 16 47.75 22.50 34.08
C VAL A 16 47.13 21.26 33.40
N LEU A 17 47.87 20.16 33.29
CA LEU A 17 47.37 18.89 32.75
C LEU A 17 46.24 18.32 33.60
N LEU A 18 46.41 18.30 34.93
CA LEU A 18 45.37 17.88 35.88
C LEU A 18 44.16 18.81 35.84
N ALA A 19 44.38 20.11 35.72
CA ALA A 19 43.30 21.10 35.59
C ALA A 19 42.54 20.95 34.27
N MET A 20 43.19 20.55 33.16
CA MET A 20 42.53 20.24 31.90
C MET A 20 41.83 18.87 31.92
N LEU A 21 42.34 17.90 32.68
CA LEU A 21 41.73 16.58 32.84
C LEU A 21 40.38 16.64 33.57
N LEU A 22 40.20 17.54 34.54
CA LEU A 22 38.94 17.69 35.28
C LEU A 22 37.71 18.01 34.39
N PRO A 23 37.72 19.03 33.52
CA PRO A 23 36.61 19.28 32.61
C PRO A 23 36.47 18.17 31.55
N LEU A 24 37.57 17.60 31.05
CA LEU A 24 37.53 16.46 30.12
C LEU A 24 36.88 15.22 30.74
N TYR A 25 37.15 14.95 32.02
CA TYR A 25 36.54 13.86 32.77
C TYR A 25 35.05 14.13 33.00
N LYS A 26 34.68 15.33 33.45
CA LYS A 26 33.27 15.69 33.68
C LYS A 26 32.43 15.68 32.39
N LEU A 27 33.02 16.08 31.27
CA LEU A 27 32.36 16.06 29.96
C LEU A 27 32.32 14.65 29.37
N GLY A 28 33.43 13.92 29.42
CA GLY A 28 33.68 12.69 28.63
C GLY A 28 33.57 11.37 29.38
N GLN A 29 33.22 11.36 30.67
CA GLN A 29 33.03 10.10 31.40
C GLN A 29 31.92 9.25 30.72
N PRO A 30 32.22 8.01 30.30
CA PRO A 30 31.25 7.12 29.67
C PRO A 30 30.11 6.79 30.64
N SER A 31 28.91 6.53 30.12
CA SER A 31 27.76 6.13 30.93
C SER A 31 27.98 4.76 31.56
N SER A 32 27.78 4.66 32.88
CA SER A 32 27.53 3.41 33.58
C SER A 32 26.14 3.51 34.22
N GLY A 33 25.10 3.02 33.53
CA GLY A 33 23.71 3.21 33.91
C GLY A 33 23.26 4.68 33.82
N ASP A 34 22.41 5.14 34.75
CA ASP A 34 21.84 6.51 34.81
C ASP A 34 22.86 7.64 35.10
N SER A 35 24.14 7.30 35.24
CA SER A 35 25.22 8.24 35.56
C SER A 35 26.33 8.20 34.52
N GLY A 36 26.52 9.32 33.85
CA GLY A 36 27.60 9.58 32.88
C GLY A 36 27.93 11.07 32.83
N GLY A 37 29.00 11.43 32.13
CA GLY A 37 29.40 12.82 31.90
C GLY A 37 28.32 13.60 31.13
N GLU A 38 28.45 14.93 31.11
CA GLU A 38 27.43 15.82 30.51
C GLU A 38 27.20 15.51 29.01
N LEU A 39 28.25 15.13 28.26
CA LEU A 39 28.09 14.71 26.86
C LEU A 39 27.34 13.38 26.72
N SER A 40 27.52 12.44 27.65
CA SER A 40 26.81 11.16 27.62
C SER A 40 25.31 11.37 27.88
N LYS A 41 24.97 12.23 28.83
CA LYS A 41 23.58 12.61 29.12
C LYS A 41 22.95 13.37 27.95
N LEU A 42 23.70 14.26 27.31
CA LEU A 42 23.23 14.96 26.10
C LEU A 42 23.04 13.98 24.94
N ARG A 43 23.95 13.01 24.74
CA ARG A 43 23.79 11.96 23.72
C ARG A 43 22.53 11.15 23.94
N HIS A 44 22.29 10.66 25.16
CA HIS A 44 21.05 9.93 25.46
C HIS A 44 19.81 10.82 25.34
N LYS A 45 19.86 12.08 25.77
CA LYS A 45 18.72 13.01 25.66
C LYS A 45 18.33 13.32 24.21
N TYR A 46 19.30 13.30 23.30
CA TYR A 46 19.10 13.61 21.88
C TYR A 46 19.14 12.35 20.99
N ASN A 47 19.08 11.13 21.56
CA ASN A 47 19.20 9.85 20.84
C ASN A 47 20.46 9.75 19.94
N ILE A 48 21.59 10.26 20.42
CA ILE A 48 22.91 10.23 19.76
C ILE A 48 23.84 9.21 20.45
N SER A 49 23.34 8.42 21.41
CA SER A 49 24.16 7.35 22.00
C SER A 49 24.27 6.20 21.00
N GLU A 50 25.48 5.69 20.79
CA GLU A 50 25.76 4.57 19.88
C GLU A 50 25.05 3.27 20.33
N SER A 51 24.76 3.14 21.63
CA SER A 51 23.94 2.06 22.20
C SER A 51 22.47 2.11 21.79
N ASP A 52 21.95 3.31 21.52
CA ASP A 52 20.52 3.54 21.29
C ASP A 52 20.21 3.49 19.78
N LEU A 53 21.25 3.57 18.92
CA LEU A 53 21.13 3.63 17.47
C LEU A 53 21.13 2.24 16.79
N GLY A 54 21.57 1.17 17.46
CA GLY A 54 21.59 -0.19 16.91
C GLY A 54 22.72 -1.06 17.44
N GLU A 55 23.13 -2.07 16.65
CA GLU A 55 24.21 -2.97 17.01
C GLU A 55 25.59 -2.27 16.97
N ILE A 56 26.42 -2.48 17.99
CA ILE A 56 27.79 -1.96 17.98
C ILE A 56 28.68 -2.99 17.29
N SER A 57 29.14 -2.68 16.08
CA SER A 57 30.07 -3.54 15.33
C SER A 57 31.51 -3.31 15.79
N PRO A 58 32.22 -4.33 16.36
CA PRO A 58 33.62 -4.21 16.74
C PRO A 58 34.53 -3.83 15.56
N ALA A 59 34.16 -4.27 14.34
CA ALA A 59 34.88 -3.92 13.12
C ALA A 59 34.73 -2.43 12.76
N SER A 60 33.53 -1.86 12.92
CA SER A 60 33.28 -0.42 12.75
C SER A 60 34.11 0.41 13.74
N GLU A 61 34.08 0.04 15.03
CA GLU A 61 34.87 0.75 16.06
C GLU A 61 36.38 0.63 15.81
N THR A 62 36.83 -0.54 15.35
CA THR A 62 38.23 -0.73 14.94
C THR A 62 38.60 0.16 13.76
N MET A 63 37.75 0.27 12.73
CA MET A 63 37.98 1.16 11.58
C MET A 63 37.99 2.64 11.98
N LYS A 64 37.10 3.05 12.88
CA LYS A 64 37.04 4.41 13.45
C LYS A 64 38.33 4.75 14.19
N LEU A 65 38.88 3.81 14.98
CA LEU A 65 40.18 3.96 15.63
C LEU A 65 41.33 3.97 14.62
N ALA A 66 41.34 3.05 13.66
CA ALA A 66 42.39 2.93 12.64
C ALA A 66 42.51 4.17 11.75
N THR A 67 41.41 4.88 11.51
CA THR A 67 41.40 6.14 10.75
C THR A 67 41.88 7.34 11.57
N LEU A 68 42.15 7.20 12.87
CA LEU A 68 42.64 8.27 13.75
C LEU A 68 41.80 9.56 13.67
N GLY A 69 40.49 9.43 13.49
CA GLY A 69 39.56 10.57 13.34
C GLY A 69 39.42 11.11 11.91
N LEU A 70 40.17 10.59 10.92
CA LEU A 70 40.06 10.96 9.50
C LEU A 70 39.04 10.10 8.73
N ARG A 71 38.01 9.61 9.42
CA ARG A 71 36.94 8.75 8.87
C ARG A 71 36.31 9.31 7.60
N GLY A 72 36.08 10.63 7.53
CA GLY A 72 35.53 11.28 6.34
C GLY A 72 36.45 11.18 5.11
N VAL A 73 37.76 11.38 5.28
CA VAL A 73 38.74 11.27 4.19
C VAL A 73 38.88 9.83 3.73
N ALA A 74 38.93 8.88 4.68
CA ALA A 74 38.97 7.45 4.37
C ALA A 74 37.72 7.01 3.58
N ALA A 75 36.53 7.47 3.99
CA ALA A 75 35.31 7.21 3.25
C ALA A 75 35.38 7.77 1.83
N THR A 76 35.79 9.02 1.62
CA THR A 76 35.92 9.63 0.28
C THR A 76 36.86 8.83 -0.62
N LEU A 77 37.99 8.35 -0.10
CA LEU A 77 38.92 7.51 -0.87
C LEU A 77 38.29 6.17 -1.27
N LEU A 78 37.53 5.54 -0.38
CA LEU A 78 36.81 4.31 -0.70
C LEU A 78 35.69 4.56 -1.71
N TRP A 79 34.98 5.68 -1.62
CA TRP A 79 33.97 6.06 -2.62
C TRP A 79 34.58 6.21 -4.02
N ASN A 80 35.75 6.83 -4.14
CA ASN A 80 36.47 6.92 -5.42
C ASN A 80 36.88 5.53 -5.93
N ARG A 81 37.40 4.65 -5.06
CA ARG A 81 37.73 3.27 -5.44
C ARG A 81 36.52 2.44 -5.84
N ALA A 82 35.40 2.59 -5.12
CA ALA A 82 34.16 1.93 -5.48
C ALA A 82 33.70 2.38 -6.88
N HIS A 83 33.82 3.67 -7.20
CA HIS A 83 33.53 4.16 -8.55
C HIS A 83 34.47 3.54 -9.60
N GLU A 84 35.78 3.50 -9.34
CA GLU A 84 36.75 2.85 -10.23
C GLU A 84 36.44 1.36 -10.46
N TYR A 85 36.19 0.60 -9.38
CA TYR A 85 35.83 -0.82 -9.48
C TYR A 85 34.51 -1.05 -10.22
N LYS A 86 33.54 -0.14 -10.07
CA LYS A 86 32.30 -0.18 -10.87
C LYS A 86 32.59 0.00 -12.35
N VAL A 87 33.39 1.01 -12.73
CA VAL A 87 33.74 1.29 -14.14
C VAL A 87 34.55 0.15 -14.76
N LEU A 88 35.40 -0.51 -13.96
CA LEU A 88 36.21 -1.66 -14.40
C LEU A 88 35.45 -3.00 -14.35
N HIS A 89 34.17 -3.02 -13.97
CA HIS A 89 33.37 -4.22 -13.74
C HIS A 89 34.01 -5.22 -12.75
N GLU A 90 34.78 -4.73 -11.78
CA GLU A 90 35.41 -5.53 -10.72
C GLU A 90 34.42 -5.70 -9.54
N TRP A 91 33.36 -6.48 -9.75
CA TRP A 91 32.21 -6.56 -8.83
C TRP A 91 32.55 -7.04 -7.41
N ASP A 92 33.43 -8.03 -7.25
CA ASP A 92 33.81 -8.51 -5.93
C ASP A 92 34.55 -7.44 -5.12
N ARG A 93 35.44 -6.69 -5.79
CA ARG A 93 36.19 -5.59 -5.17
C ARG A 93 35.30 -4.40 -4.89
N LEU A 94 34.33 -4.14 -5.77
CA LEU A 94 33.26 -3.17 -5.52
C LEU A 94 32.54 -3.53 -4.22
N LYS A 95 31.95 -4.74 -4.13
CA LYS A 95 31.21 -5.22 -2.95
C LYS A 95 32.03 -5.13 -1.66
N ALA A 96 33.29 -5.58 -1.68
CA ALA A 96 34.19 -5.46 -0.54
C ALA A 96 34.42 -4.00 -0.13
N THR A 97 34.56 -3.09 -1.09
CA THR A 97 34.71 -1.65 -0.84
C THR A 97 33.43 -1.06 -0.26
N LEU A 98 32.25 -1.45 -0.75
CA LEU A 98 30.96 -0.99 -0.22
C LEU A 98 30.77 -1.42 1.24
N ASN A 99 31.14 -2.65 1.58
CA ASN A 99 31.13 -3.13 2.97
C ASN A 99 32.07 -2.31 3.87
N ASN A 100 33.27 -1.96 3.41
CA ASN A 100 34.18 -1.09 4.15
C ASN A 100 33.60 0.32 4.36
N ILE A 101 32.91 0.87 3.36
CA ILE A 101 32.22 2.16 3.49
C ILE A 101 31.11 2.07 4.55
N ALA A 102 30.30 1.00 4.54
CA ALA A 102 29.25 0.80 5.54
C ALA A 102 29.82 0.66 6.96
N LEU A 103 30.93 -0.06 7.15
CA LEU A 103 31.63 -0.14 8.43
C LEU A 103 32.24 1.20 8.86
N LEU A 104 32.70 2.01 7.91
CA LEU A 104 33.17 3.36 8.21
C LEU A 104 32.03 4.36 8.38
N GLN A 105 30.82 4.11 7.93
CA GLN A 105 29.70 5.05 8.00
C GLN A 105 28.38 4.38 8.43
N PRO A 106 28.35 3.59 9.54
CA PRO A 106 27.23 2.70 9.86
C PRO A 106 25.91 3.43 10.13
N HIS A 107 25.96 4.63 10.73
CA HIS A 107 24.78 5.40 11.07
C HIS A 107 24.36 6.43 10.03
N PHE A 108 24.98 6.39 8.84
CA PHE A 108 24.59 7.27 7.74
C PHE A 108 23.66 6.52 6.79
N GLU A 109 22.34 6.61 7.02
CA GLU A 109 21.27 5.95 6.26
C GLU A 109 21.51 5.95 4.73
N LYS A 110 21.99 7.09 4.19
CA LYS A 110 22.23 7.26 2.76
C LYS A 110 23.29 6.32 2.18
N VAL A 111 24.24 5.84 2.98
CA VAL A 111 25.19 4.80 2.56
C VAL A 111 24.43 3.52 2.27
N TRP A 112 23.56 3.09 3.18
CA TRP A 112 22.76 1.88 3.01
C TRP A 112 21.83 1.96 1.80
N GLU A 113 21.09 3.06 1.67
CA GLU A 113 20.20 3.30 0.54
C GLU A 113 20.94 3.31 -0.81
N HIS A 114 22.00 4.13 -0.92
CA HIS A 114 22.69 4.31 -2.18
C HIS A 114 23.40 3.03 -2.63
N GLN A 115 24.04 2.30 -1.69
CA GLN A 115 24.75 1.07 -2.07
C GLN A 115 23.80 -0.04 -2.45
N ALA A 116 22.71 -0.23 -1.72
CA ALA A 116 21.69 -1.19 -2.10
C ALA A 116 21.11 -0.87 -3.48
N HIS A 117 20.77 0.40 -3.73
CA HIS A 117 20.31 0.84 -5.05
C HIS A 117 21.36 0.58 -6.13
N ASN A 118 22.63 0.89 -5.86
CA ASN A 118 23.68 0.68 -6.84
C ASN A 118 23.83 -0.81 -7.20
N LEU A 119 23.76 -1.73 -6.23
CA LEU A 119 23.80 -3.16 -6.49
C LEU A 119 22.58 -3.61 -7.30
N ALA A 120 21.37 -3.32 -6.82
CA ALA A 120 20.17 -3.91 -7.39
C ALA A 120 19.62 -3.21 -8.65
N TYR A 121 19.94 -1.93 -8.89
CA TYR A 121 19.45 -1.20 -10.06
C TYR A 121 20.54 -0.94 -11.09
N ASN A 122 21.76 -0.61 -10.66
CA ASN A 122 22.81 -0.23 -11.62
C ASN A 122 23.71 -1.40 -11.99
N VAL A 123 24.13 -2.21 -11.01
CA VAL A 123 25.05 -3.33 -11.25
C VAL A 123 24.28 -4.53 -11.78
N SER A 124 23.05 -4.78 -11.30
CA SER A 124 22.22 -5.88 -11.79
C SER A 124 21.97 -5.82 -13.30
N THR A 125 21.80 -4.62 -13.89
CA THR A 125 21.54 -4.46 -15.33
C THR A 125 22.75 -4.75 -16.21
N GLU A 126 23.95 -4.87 -15.63
CA GLU A 126 25.19 -5.18 -16.36
C GLU A 126 25.39 -6.68 -16.61
N PHE A 127 24.53 -7.53 -16.04
CA PHE A 127 24.56 -8.98 -16.25
C PHE A 127 23.55 -9.39 -17.32
N ASP A 128 23.85 -10.39 -18.13
CA ASP A 128 22.91 -10.90 -19.14
C ASP A 128 21.91 -11.91 -18.54
N ASP A 129 22.35 -12.78 -17.63
CA ASP A 129 21.50 -13.80 -17.00
C ASP A 129 20.66 -13.19 -15.88
N TYR A 130 19.32 -13.32 -15.98
CA TYR A 130 18.37 -12.88 -14.95
C TYR A 130 18.67 -13.46 -13.56
N ARG A 131 19.29 -14.65 -13.46
CA ARG A 131 19.70 -15.23 -12.17
C ARG A 131 20.76 -14.39 -11.49
N GLN A 132 21.77 -13.95 -12.24
CA GLN A 132 22.82 -13.06 -11.73
C GLN A 132 22.27 -11.66 -11.42
N ARG A 133 21.31 -11.17 -12.22
CA ARG A 133 20.58 -9.93 -11.89
C ARG A 133 19.88 -10.06 -10.54
N TYR A 134 19.17 -11.17 -10.33
CA TYR A 134 18.48 -11.47 -9.07
C TYR A 134 19.46 -11.57 -7.90
N GLU A 135 20.62 -12.21 -8.06
CA GLU A 135 21.65 -12.25 -7.00
C GLU A 135 22.08 -10.84 -6.57
N MET A 136 22.29 -9.91 -7.51
CA MET A 136 22.62 -8.51 -7.17
C MET A 136 21.45 -7.79 -6.47
N VAL A 137 20.20 -8.12 -6.85
CA VAL A 137 19.00 -7.60 -6.19
C VAL A 137 18.91 -8.11 -4.75
N ARG A 138 19.10 -9.41 -4.54
CA ARG A 138 19.12 -10.05 -3.22
C ARG A 138 20.20 -9.47 -2.32
N GLU A 139 21.42 -9.33 -2.83
CA GLU A 139 22.50 -8.71 -2.07
C GLU A 139 22.17 -7.26 -1.70
N GLY A 140 21.48 -6.53 -2.58
CA GLY A 140 20.95 -5.20 -2.29
C GLY A 140 19.96 -5.19 -1.14
N THR A 141 19.01 -6.13 -1.11
CA THR A 141 18.03 -6.25 -0.01
C THR A 141 18.69 -6.68 1.30
N GLU A 142 19.64 -7.62 1.28
CA GLU A 142 20.42 -8.01 2.46
C GLU A 142 21.27 -6.84 3.00
N PHE A 143 21.79 -5.99 2.09
CA PHE A 143 22.51 -4.77 2.48
C PHE A 143 21.58 -3.82 3.25
N LEU A 144 20.34 -3.62 2.79
CA LEU A 144 19.35 -2.79 3.49
C LEU A 144 18.95 -3.38 4.84
N SER A 145 18.69 -4.68 4.89
CA SER A 145 18.40 -5.43 6.12
C SER A 145 19.47 -5.22 7.19
N ARG A 146 20.76 -5.31 6.82
CA ARG A 146 21.87 -4.96 7.74
C ARG A 146 21.84 -3.49 8.16
N GLY A 147 21.51 -2.60 7.23
CA GLY A 147 21.36 -1.18 7.51
C GLY A 147 20.29 -0.89 8.55
N VAL A 148 19.13 -1.56 8.46
CA VAL A 148 18.04 -1.44 9.44
C VAL A 148 18.50 -1.90 10.83
N ARG A 149 19.16 -3.07 10.93
CA ARG A 149 19.69 -3.56 12.23
C ARG A 149 20.67 -2.58 12.87
N GLN A 150 21.47 -1.92 12.03
CA GLN A 150 22.45 -0.92 12.43
C GLN A 150 21.82 0.45 12.79
N ASN A 151 20.59 0.72 12.35
CA ASN A 151 19.87 1.99 12.48
C ASN A 151 18.42 1.75 12.96
N ARG A 152 18.26 1.35 14.22
CA ARG A 152 16.96 0.91 14.78
C ARG A 152 15.91 2.03 14.83
N GLU A 153 16.33 3.28 14.95
CA GLU A 153 15.46 4.46 14.94
C GLU A 153 15.38 5.15 13.56
N ALA A 154 15.57 4.40 12.47
CA ALA A 154 15.48 4.94 11.11
C ALA A 154 14.27 4.39 10.33
N PRO A 155 13.03 4.86 10.61
CA PRO A 155 11.83 4.41 9.90
C PRO A 155 11.94 4.54 8.38
N ARG A 156 12.63 5.57 7.88
CA ARG A 156 12.84 5.76 6.44
C ARG A 156 13.68 4.64 5.81
N LEU A 157 14.67 4.10 6.53
CA LEU A 157 15.48 2.99 6.03
C LEU A 157 14.67 1.68 6.02
N VAL A 158 13.83 1.48 7.05
CA VAL A 158 12.86 0.39 7.09
C VAL A 158 11.89 0.50 5.91
N TRP A 159 11.33 1.69 5.69
CA TRP A 159 10.43 1.95 4.56
C TRP A 159 11.11 1.68 3.22
N TYR A 160 12.35 2.14 3.06
CA TYR A 160 13.12 1.92 1.84
C TYR A 160 13.37 0.43 1.59
N THR A 161 13.62 -0.35 2.65
CA THR A 161 13.77 -1.81 2.59
C THR A 161 12.50 -2.48 2.06
N GLY A 162 11.34 -2.16 2.64
CA GLY A 162 10.06 -2.72 2.19
C GLY A 162 9.64 -2.25 0.80
N TRP A 163 9.90 -0.99 0.45
CA TRP A 163 9.72 -0.47 -0.90
C TRP A 163 10.59 -1.22 -1.91
N PHE A 164 11.81 -1.59 -1.54
CA PHE A 164 12.75 -2.27 -2.43
C PHE A 164 12.28 -3.67 -2.84
N TYR A 165 11.81 -4.47 -1.88
CA TYR A 165 11.26 -5.81 -2.13
C TYR A 165 10.09 -5.77 -3.11
N GLY A 166 9.19 -4.80 -2.94
CA GLY A 166 8.09 -4.59 -3.86
C GLY A 166 8.57 -4.10 -5.23
N SER A 167 9.12 -2.88 -5.27
CA SER A 167 9.43 -2.20 -6.53
C SER A 167 10.46 -2.95 -7.37
N LYS A 168 11.62 -3.33 -6.81
CA LYS A 168 12.69 -3.87 -7.66
C LYS A 168 12.35 -5.25 -8.21
N MET A 169 11.72 -6.10 -7.41
CA MET A 169 11.40 -7.48 -7.83
C MET A 169 10.08 -7.54 -8.60
N GLY A 170 9.11 -6.69 -8.25
CA GLY A 170 7.76 -6.74 -8.79
C GLY A 170 7.54 -5.91 -10.06
N THR A 171 8.38 -4.88 -10.34
CA THR A 171 8.21 -4.03 -11.54
C THR A 171 9.33 -4.15 -12.56
N ALA A 172 10.34 -5.01 -12.35
CA ALA A 172 11.38 -5.25 -13.35
C ALA A 172 10.82 -5.90 -14.62
N ASP A 173 11.56 -5.80 -15.73
CA ASP A 173 11.22 -6.51 -16.97
C ASP A 173 11.20 -8.03 -16.73
N GLU A 174 12.12 -8.53 -15.90
CA GLU A 174 12.20 -9.93 -15.45
C GLU A 174 11.37 -10.24 -14.20
N LYS A 175 10.36 -9.42 -13.87
CA LYS A 175 9.55 -9.59 -12.65
C LYS A 175 9.01 -11.00 -12.46
N ARG A 176 8.54 -11.67 -13.53
CA ARG A 176 8.04 -13.06 -13.45
C ARG A 176 9.14 -14.02 -12.98
N GLN A 177 10.36 -13.85 -13.49
CA GLN A 177 11.51 -14.66 -13.12
C GLN A 177 11.99 -14.32 -11.70
N PHE A 178 12.08 -13.04 -11.35
CA PHE A 178 12.49 -12.59 -10.01
C PHE A 178 11.51 -13.06 -8.94
N ARG A 179 10.21 -12.94 -9.18
CA ARG A 179 9.16 -13.41 -8.26
C ARG A 179 9.25 -14.92 -8.02
N ARG A 180 9.50 -15.70 -9.09
CA ARG A 180 9.74 -17.14 -8.97
C ARG A 180 11.00 -17.45 -8.15
N LEU A 181 12.14 -16.86 -8.50
CA LEU A 181 13.40 -17.06 -7.79
C LEU A 181 13.27 -16.66 -6.31
N PHE A 182 12.65 -15.52 -6.03
CA PHE A 182 12.36 -15.06 -4.67
C PHE A 182 11.54 -16.07 -3.90
N SER A 183 10.44 -16.57 -4.46
CA SER A 183 9.58 -17.55 -3.79
C SER A 183 10.29 -18.86 -3.43
N GLU A 184 11.44 -19.15 -4.06
CA GLU A 184 12.26 -20.36 -3.87
C GLU A 184 13.57 -20.08 -3.11
N ASP A 185 13.80 -18.85 -2.63
CA ASP A 185 15.03 -18.45 -1.95
C ASP A 185 14.97 -18.73 -0.44
N ASP A 186 15.01 -20.01 -0.08
CA ASP A 186 14.94 -20.44 1.32
C ASP A 186 16.01 -19.81 2.20
N VAL A 187 17.22 -19.59 1.67
CA VAL A 187 18.33 -18.96 2.39
C VAL A 187 17.98 -17.51 2.76
N LEU A 188 17.42 -16.75 1.82
CA LEU A 188 16.96 -15.39 2.10
C LEU A 188 15.81 -15.40 3.12
N HIS A 189 14.84 -16.30 2.96
CA HIS A 189 13.68 -16.40 3.86
C HIS A 189 14.09 -16.75 5.30
N GLU A 190 14.98 -17.73 5.48
CA GLU A 190 15.57 -18.07 6.78
C GLU A 190 16.24 -16.83 7.41
N SER A 191 17.04 -16.11 6.61
CA SER A 191 17.70 -14.89 7.10
C SER A 191 16.72 -13.78 7.51
N LEU A 192 15.52 -13.72 6.90
CA LEU A 192 14.50 -12.74 7.23
C LEU A 192 13.75 -13.13 8.51
N ILE A 193 13.50 -14.42 8.72
CA ILE A 193 12.92 -14.96 9.96
C ILE A 193 13.85 -14.67 11.15
N GLU A 194 15.17 -14.86 10.98
CA GLU A 194 16.17 -14.49 11.99
C GLU A 194 16.18 -12.99 12.33
N GLN A 195 15.57 -12.16 11.48
CA GLN A 195 15.45 -10.71 11.65
C GLN A 195 14.06 -10.28 12.11
N ASP A 196 13.27 -11.21 12.64
CA ASP A 196 11.90 -11.00 13.11
C ASP A 196 10.94 -10.49 12.01
N ILE A 197 11.24 -10.78 10.74
CA ILE A 197 10.31 -10.57 9.62
C ILE A 197 9.59 -11.91 9.37
N ALA A 198 8.29 -11.95 9.67
CA ALA A 198 7.47 -13.16 9.64
C ALA A 198 7.12 -13.64 8.21
N VAL A 199 8.13 -14.01 7.42
CA VAL A 199 7.99 -14.47 6.03
C VAL A 199 7.27 -15.82 5.92
N ASP A 200 7.27 -16.60 6.99
CA ASP A 200 6.53 -17.85 7.12
C ASP A 200 5.04 -17.67 7.45
N SER A 201 4.63 -16.45 7.82
CA SER A 201 3.24 -16.13 8.17
C SER A 201 2.31 -16.15 6.96
N PRO A 202 0.99 -16.37 7.16
CA PRO A 202 0.00 -16.24 6.09
C PRO A 202 0.03 -14.88 5.39
N GLU A 203 0.40 -13.81 6.11
CA GLU A 203 0.48 -12.44 5.59
C GLU A 203 1.55 -12.24 4.52
N ALA A 204 2.52 -13.16 4.40
CA ALA A 204 3.59 -13.14 3.42
C ALA A 204 3.37 -14.09 2.23
N ARG A 205 2.38 -15.00 2.31
CA ARG A 205 2.22 -16.08 1.33
C ARG A 205 1.32 -15.65 0.17
N GLY A 206 1.81 -15.87 -1.04
CA GLY A 206 1.03 -15.72 -2.27
C GLY A 206 0.10 -16.92 -2.54
N PRO A 207 -0.53 -16.97 -3.72
CA PRO A 207 -1.55 -17.97 -4.08
C PRO A 207 -1.04 -19.41 -4.19
N LEU A 208 0.28 -19.61 -4.18
CA LEU A 208 0.95 -20.92 -4.18
C LEU A 208 1.46 -21.34 -2.80
N GLY A 209 1.13 -20.60 -1.74
CA GLY A 209 1.58 -20.88 -0.37
C GLY A 209 3.05 -20.57 -0.10
N LYS A 210 3.77 -20.00 -1.07
CA LYS A 210 5.17 -19.54 -0.93
C LYS A 210 5.23 -18.03 -0.67
N PRO A 211 6.31 -17.52 -0.06
CA PRO A 211 6.50 -16.08 0.13
C PRO A 211 6.42 -15.28 -1.18
N ASP A 212 5.72 -14.15 -1.13
CA ASP A 212 5.59 -13.20 -2.23
C ASP A 212 6.35 -11.91 -1.91
N ASN A 213 7.10 -11.38 -2.88
CA ASN A 213 7.97 -10.21 -2.67
C ASN A 213 7.19 -8.95 -2.28
N TRP A 214 5.98 -8.73 -2.80
CA TRP A 214 5.17 -7.58 -2.44
C TRP A 214 4.71 -7.67 -0.99
N LEU A 215 4.29 -8.87 -0.58
CA LEU A 215 3.81 -9.13 0.78
C LEU A 215 4.96 -9.08 1.80
N VAL A 216 6.13 -9.62 1.47
CA VAL A 216 7.34 -9.47 2.31
C VAL A 216 7.78 -8.00 2.39
N GLY A 217 7.73 -7.27 1.27
CA GLY A 217 7.96 -5.82 1.27
C GLY A 217 6.97 -5.09 2.18
N ARG A 218 5.71 -5.50 2.19
CA ARG A 218 4.68 -4.97 3.10
C ARG A 218 4.98 -5.29 4.56
N LEU A 219 5.49 -6.47 4.90
CA LEU A 219 5.89 -6.78 6.28
C LEU A 219 6.95 -5.80 6.81
N TRP A 220 7.95 -5.49 5.99
CA TRP A 220 8.93 -4.44 6.32
C TRP A 220 8.27 -3.07 6.53
N LEU A 221 7.31 -2.71 5.70
CA LEU A 221 6.59 -1.44 5.84
C LEU A 221 5.76 -1.40 7.14
N ASN A 222 5.10 -2.50 7.50
CA ASN A 222 4.37 -2.63 8.75
C ASN A 222 5.30 -2.52 9.97
N TYR A 223 6.48 -3.14 9.92
CA TYR A 223 7.50 -2.95 10.95
C TYR A 223 7.90 -1.46 11.10
N GLY A 224 8.02 -0.75 9.98
CA GLY A 224 8.25 0.70 9.98
C GLY A 224 7.09 1.49 10.61
N TYR A 225 5.86 1.04 10.42
CA TYR A 225 4.67 1.64 11.02
C TYR A 225 4.65 1.46 12.53
N GLU A 226 4.93 0.25 13.01
CA GLU A 226 5.04 -0.07 14.43
C GLU A 226 6.14 0.75 15.12
N LEU A 227 7.27 0.93 14.43
CA LEU A 227 8.37 1.76 14.92
C LEU A 227 7.96 3.23 15.12
N VAL A 228 7.15 3.78 14.20
CA VAL A 228 6.63 5.14 14.35
C VAL A 228 5.56 5.22 15.43
N ASP A 229 4.68 4.23 15.48
CA ASP A 229 3.60 4.15 16.47
C ASP A 229 4.16 3.99 17.91
N SER A 230 5.38 3.47 18.07
CA SER A 230 6.11 3.43 19.35
C SER A 230 6.73 4.77 19.77
N GLY A 231 6.72 5.77 18.89
CA GLY A 231 7.16 7.15 19.17
C GLY A 231 8.36 7.63 18.35
N VAL A 232 8.91 6.81 17.44
CA VAL A 232 10.02 7.24 16.57
C VAL A 232 9.51 8.17 15.48
N ALA A 233 10.15 9.34 15.34
CA ALA A 233 9.71 10.34 14.37
C ALA A 233 10.00 9.93 12.91
N ILE A 234 9.05 10.19 12.02
CA ILE A 234 9.27 10.12 10.57
C ILE A 234 10.16 11.28 10.15
N ASN A 235 11.37 10.98 9.66
CA ASN A 235 12.33 11.97 9.18
C ASN A 235 12.54 11.85 7.67
N ARG A 236 12.63 13.00 6.98
CA ARG A 236 12.95 13.10 5.53
C ARG A 236 11.96 12.37 4.60
N GLN A 237 10.73 12.15 5.06
CA GLN A 237 9.63 11.58 4.30
C GLN A 237 8.31 12.17 4.82
N THR A 238 7.30 12.29 3.97
CA THR A 238 5.98 12.73 4.40
C THR A 238 5.23 11.56 5.06
N PRO A 239 4.45 11.80 6.13
CA PRO A 239 3.63 10.76 6.75
C PRO A 239 2.69 10.07 5.75
N LEU A 240 2.14 10.83 4.81
CA LEU A 240 1.28 10.30 3.75
C LEU A 240 2.00 9.22 2.91
N ASN A 241 3.15 9.56 2.33
CA ASN A 241 3.93 8.64 1.49
C ASN A 241 4.46 7.44 2.30
N PHE A 242 4.75 7.65 3.58
CA PHE A 242 5.20 6.59 4.47
C PHE A 242 4.13 5.52 4.64
N TYR A 243 2.90 5.91 5.00
CA TYR A 243 1.83 4.98 5.33
C TYR A 243 1.07 4.40 4.14
N GLU A 244 1.10 5.03 2.96
CA GLU A 244 0.35 4.51 1.79
C GLU A 244 1.00 3.30 1.11
N THR A 245 2.32 3.11 1.28
CA THR A 245 3.08 2.16 0.44
C THR A 245 2.72 0.72 0.75
N GLY A 246 2.50 0.37 2.02
CA GLY A 246 2.14 -0.99 2.43
C GLY A 246 0.81 -1.45 1.82
N PRO A 247 -0.26 -0.65 1.97
CA PRO A 247 -1.52 -0.90 1.28
C PRO A 247 -1.37 -1.00 -0.25
N LYS A 248 -0.57 -0.13 -0.88
CA LYS A 248 -0.30 -0.24 -2.33
C LYS A 248 0.45 -1.52 -2.69
N TRP A 249 1.35 -2.04 -1.85
CA TRP A 249 1.98 -3.35 -2.08
C TRP A 249 1.00 -4.50 -2.02
N ARG A 250 -0.04 -4.41 -1.19
CA ARG A 250 -1.11 -5.41 -1.23
C ARG A 250 -1.92 -5.35 -2.52
N ILE A 251 -2.22 -4.15 -3.02
CA ILE A 251 -2.83 -3.97 -4.35
C ILE A 251 -1.92 -4.52 -5.46
N LYS A 252 -0.62 -4.19 -5.45
CA LYS A 252 0.34 -4.67 -6.45
C LYS A 252 0.55 -6.18 -6.41
N HIS A 253 0.39 -6.82 -5.25
CA HIS A 253 0.33 -8.26 -5.15
C HIS A 253 -0.86 -8.83 -5.95
N ALA A 254 -2.07 -8.32 -5.70
CA ALA A 254 -3.29 -8.75 -6.40
C ALA A 254 -3.16 -8.56 -7.92
N GLU A 255 -2.76 -7.36 -8.38
CA GLU A 255 -2.52 -7.10 -9.81
C GLU A 255 -1.49 -8.07 -10.42
N SER A 256 -0.45 -8.44 -9.67
CA SER A 256 0.63 -9.29 -10.19
C SER A 256 0.16 -10.73 -10.41
N ILE A 257 -0.62 -11.29 -9.46
CA ILE A 257 -1.07 -12.67 -9.56
C ILE A 257 -2.12 -12.84 -10.67
N GLU A 258 -2.96 -11.82 -10.91
CA GLU A 258 -3.89 -11.81 -12.04
C GLU A 258 -3.15 -11.80 -13.38
N LYS A 259 -2.14 -10.93 -13.51
CA LYS A 259 -1.26 -10.87 -14.70
C LYS A 259 -0.41 -12.14 -14.90
N GLU A 260 -0.32 -12.98 -13.87
CA GLU A 260 0.31 -14.30 -13.89
C GLU A 260 -0.68 -15.43 -14.17
N GLY A 261 -1.98 -15.13 -14.33
CA GLY A 261 -3.03 -16.08 -14.69
C GLY A 261 -3.80 -16.67 -13.51
N ILE A 262 -3.63 -16.14 -12.29
CA ILE A 262 -4.47 -16.51 -11.14
C ILE A 262 -5.73 -15.65 -11.19
N LEU A 263 -6.81 -16.22 -11.73
CA LEU A 263 -8.09 -15.55 -12.02
C LEU A 263 -9.24 -16.39 -11.48
N ASP A 264 -9.12 -16.76 -10.21
CA ASP A 264 -10.09 -17.54 -9.42
C ASP A 264 -10.31 -16.88 -8.05
N ASP A 265 -10.98 -17.57 -7.13
CA ASP A 265 -11.28 -17.08 -5.77
C ASP A 265 -10.05 -16.56 -5.01
N ARG A 266 -8.83 -16.98 -5.37
CA ARG A 266 -7.59 -16.45 -4.78
C ARG A 266 -7.32 -15.01 -5.20
N ALA A 267 -7.67 -14.63 -6.43
CA ALA A 267 -7.60 -13.24 -6.89
C ALA A 267 -8.63 -12.37 -6.16
N GLU A 268 -9.87 -12.86 -6.03
CA GLU A 268 -10.92 -12.19 -5.26
C GLU A 268 -10.47 -11.93 -3.82
N ASN A 269 -9.92 -12.97 -3.16
CA ASN A 269 -9.41 -12.85 -1.80
C ASN A 269 -8.22 -11.89 -1.69
N ALA A 270 -7.30 -11.88 -2.66
CA ALA A 270 -6.19 -10.94 -2.67
C ALA A 270 -6.67 -9.48 -2.75
N TRP A 271 -7.68 -9.19 -3.58
CA TRP A 271 -8.30 -7.87 -3.67
C TRP A 271 -9.12 -7.50 -2.44
N GLN A 272 -9.81 -8.46 -1.82
CA GLN A 272 -10.49 -8.24 -0.54
C GLN A 272 -9.50 -7.79 0.53
N MET A 273 -8.39 -8.52 0.67
CA MET A 273 -7.33 -8.15 1.60
C MET A 273 -6.73 -6.76 1.25
N ALA A 274 -6.63 -6.41 -0.03
CA ALA A 274 -6.15 -5.11 -0.48
C ALA A 274 -7.12 -3.98 -0.11
N SER A 275 -8.42 -4.20 -0.29
CA SER A 275 -9.50 -3.29 0.09
C SER A 275 -9.48 -3.01 1.60
N GLU A 276 -9.33 -4.05 2.41
CA GLU A 276 -9.20 -3.92 3.86
C GLU A 276 -7.98 -3.08 4.28
N ASP A 277 -6.81 -3.33 3.68
CA ASP A 277 -5.59 -2.57 3.95
C ASP A 277 -5.75 -1.10 3.57
N TRP A 278 -6.38 -0.83 2.42
CA TRP A 278 -6.65 0.53 1.97
C TRP A 278 -7.64 1.25 2.90
N ALA A 279 -8.64 0.54 3.41
CA ALA A 279 -9.58 1.04 4.41
C ALA A 279 -8.91 1.30 5.76
N ARG A 280 -8.03 0.40 6.23
CA ARG A 280 -7.23 0.61 7.45
C ARG A 280 -6.35 1.85 7.34
N PHE A 281 -5.68 2.03 6.20
CA PHE A 281 -4.91 3.23 5.91
C PHE A 281 -5.78 4.48 5.87
N GLY A 282 -6.95 4.40 5.23
CA GLY A 282 -7.94 5.47 5.19
C GLY A 282 -8.38 5.96 6.57
N ASN A 283 -8.52 5.04 7.51
CA ASN A 283 -8.93 5.31 8.89
C ASN A 283 -7.78 5.69 9.83
N ARG A 284 -6.53 5.60 9.36
CA ARG A 284 -5.35 5.98 10.13
C ARG A 284 -5.32 7.49 10.37
N SER A 285 -4.89 7.88 11.57
CA SER A 285 -4.62 9.27 11.90
C SER A 285 -3.29 9.72 11.29
N ILE A 286 -3.34 10.55 10.26
CA ILE A 286 -2.16 11.06 9.55
C ILE A 286 -1.82 12.47 10.05
N PRO A 287 -0.60 12.71 10.56
CA PRO A 287 -0.16 14.05 10.93
C PRO A 287 0.01 14.94 9.70
N THR A 288 -0.39 16.20 9.83
CA THR A 288 -0.32 17.21 8.77
C THR A 288 0.54 18.39 9.18
N THR A 289 0.67 19.37 8.29
CA THR A 289 1.28 20.67 8.61
C THR A 289 0.40 21.55 9.51
N SER A 290 -0.89 21.23 9.63
CA SER A 290 -1.84 21.91 10.51
C SER A 290 -1.79 21.30 11.92
N PRO A 291 -2.27 21.99 12.98
CA PRO A 291 -2.21 21.50 14.36
C PRO A 291 -3.17 20.33 14.67
N PHE A 292 -3.59 19.59 13.64
CA PHE A 292 -4.49 18.45 13.73
C PHE A 292 -4.07 17.34 12.77
N THR A 293 -4.53 16.13 13.07
CA THR A 293 -4.42 14.97 12.19
C THR A 293 -5.66 14.84 11.33
N ILE A 294 -5.53 14.13 10.21
CA ILE A 294 -6.62 13.80 9.30
C ILE A 294 -6.81 12.29 9.21
N LYS A 295 -8.00 11.86 8.83
CA LYS A 295 -8.29 10.50 8.36
C LYS A 295 -8.77 10.62 6.93
N LEU A 296 -8.14 9.93 6.00
CA LEU A 296 -8.49 10.06 4.59
C LEU A 296 -9.93 9.62 4.35
N ASP A 297 -10.39 8.55 5.00
CA ASP A 297 -11.75 8.03 4.86
C ASP A 297 -12.80 8.82 5.69
N GLY A 298 -12.38 9.85 6.42
CA GLY A 298 -13.25 10.65 7.28
C GLY A 298 -14.00 11.79 6.59
N MET A 299 -14.04 11.81 5.25
CA MET A 299 -14.54 12.94 4.47
C MET A 299 -16.04 13.17 4.65
N ASP A 300 -16.82 12.08 4.67
CA ASP A 300 -18.27 12.13 4.87
C ASP A 300 -18.63 12.60 6.29
N ASP A 301 -17.89 12.15 7.30
CA ASP A 301 -18.06 12.60 8.69
C ASP A 301 -17.77 14.10 8.82
N LEU A 302 -16.72 14.60 8.16
CA LEU A 302 -16.44 16.04 8.12
C LEU A 302 -17.57 16.82 7.43
N TYR A 303 -18.10 16.28 6.33
CA TYR A 303 -19.21 16.90 5.61
C TYR A 303 -20.49 16.94 6.45
N GLN A 304 -20.87 15.82 7.06
CA GLN A 304 -22.07 15.73 7.90
C GLN A 304 -21.98 16.67 9.11
N ARG A 305 -20.85 16.67 9.84
CA ARG A 305 -20.64 17.59 10.97
C ARG A 305 -20.74 19.05 10.55
N ARG A 306 -20.22 19.38 9.36
CA ARG A 306 -20.30 20.73 8.82
C ARG A 306 -21.75 21.11 8.52
N GLU A 307 -22.52 20.23 7.89
CA GLU A 307 -23.95 20.46 7.63
C GLU A 307 -24.73 20.65 8.93
N GLU A 308 -24.54 19.78 9.93
CA GLU A 308 -25.17 19.89 11.24
C GLU A 308 -24.87 21.24 11.92
N LYS A 309 -23.62 21.70 11.82
CA LYS A 309 -23.21 23.00 12.38
C LYS A 309 -23.78 24.18 11.62
N LEU A 310 -23.92 24.06 10.31
CA LEU A 310 -24.55 25.08 9.49
C LEU A 310 -26.05 25.17 9.78
N GLU A 311 -26.72 24.04 9.99
CA GLU A 311 -28.11 24.03 10.43
C GLU A 311 -28.28 24.64 11.82
N GLU A 312 -27.39 24.34 12.77
CA GLU A 312 -27.38 24.96 14.10
C GLU A 312 -27.24 26.48 13.99
N PHE A 313 -26.34 26.94 13.13
CA PHE A 313 -26.13 28.36 12.85
C PHE A 313 -27.37 29.02 12.23
N GLY A 314 -28.00 28.36 11.24
CA GLY A 314 -29.23 28.83 10.62
C GLY A 314 -30.38 28.94 11.63
N LYS A 315 -30.61 27.91 12.45
CA LYS A 315 -31.64 27.91 13.51
C LYS A 315 -31.41 29.03 14.54
N LEU A 316 -30.16 29.34 14.84
CA LEU A 316 -29.78 30.38 15.81
C LEU A 316 -30.01 31.80 15.28
N THR A 317 -29.78 32.02 13.99
CA THR A 317 -29.79 33.35 13.36
C THR A 317 -31.11 33.65 12.62
N GLY A 318 -31.94 32.62 12.40
CA GLY A 318 -33.32 32.74 11.92
C GLY A 318 -33.42 33.44 10.57
N ASP A 319 -34.36 34.38 10.46
CA ASP A 319 -34.68 35.10 9.22
C ASP A 319 -33.47 35.76 8.55
N VAL A 320 -32.44 36.16 9.32
CA VAL A 320 -31.22 36.79 8.77
C VAL A 320 -30.43 35.80 7.91
N PHE A 321 -30.39 34.53 8.32
CA PHE A 321 -29.74 33.47 7.54
C PHE A 321 -30.56 33.10 6.32
N ASP A 322 -31.88 32.96 6.46
CA ASP A 322 -32.76 32.62 5.33
C ASP A 322 -32.70 33.69 4.24
N GLN A 323 -32.70 34.97 4.61
CA GLN A 323 -32.51 36.09 3.68
C GLN A 323 -31.16 36.02 2.98
N PHE A 324 -30.07 35.78 3.72
CA PHE A 324 -28.73 35.65 3.14
C PHE A 324 -28.64 34.47 2.16
N MET A 325 -29.23 33.33 2.51
CA MET A 325 -29.26 32.13 1.67
C MET A 325 -30.03 32.39 0.38
N GLU A 326 -31.19 33.03 0.45
CA GLU A 326 -32.00 33.37 -0.71
C GLU A 326 -31.30 34.41 -1.61
N GLU A 327 -30.66 35.43 -1.04
CA GLU A 327 -29.82 36.39 -1.77
C GLU A 327 -28.68 35.69 -2.50
N ARG A 328 -27.99 34.76 -1.83
CA ARG A 328 -26.91 33.97 -2.43
C ARG A 328 -27.40 33.06 -3.53
N ILE A 329 -28.49 32.33 -3.33
CA ILE A 329 -29.11 31.48 -4.36
C ILE A 329 -29.51 32.32 -5.57
N ALA A 330 -30.09 33.50 -5.36
CA ALA A 330 -30.52 34.42 -6.42
C ALA A 330 -29.38 34.90 -7.33
N THR A 331 -28.12 34.86 -6.87
CA THR A 331 -26.96 35.22 -7.71
C THR A 331 -26.65 34.19 -8.82
N TYR A 332 -27.21 32.98 -8.73
CA TYR A 332 -26.98 31.92 -9.70
C TYR A 332 -28.05 31.88 -10.81
N PRO A 333 -27.77 31.31 -11.99
CA PRO A 333 -28.77 31.15 -13.05
C PRO A 333 -30.00 30.33 -12.62
N PRO A 334 -31.19 30.54 -13.22
CA PRO A 334 -32.45 29.90 -12.80
C PRO A 334 -32.39 28.37 -12.69
N LYS A 335 -31.65 27.72 -13.59
CA LYS A 335 -31.43 26.27 -13.57
C LYS A 335 -30.72 25.81 -12.28
N ARG A 336 -29.72 26.57 -11.80
CA ARG A 336 -28.96 26.26 -10.58
C ARG A 336 -29.73 26.65 -9.32
N GLN A 337 -30.56 27.69 -9.37
CA GLN A 337 -31.48 28.03 -8.28
C GLN A 337 -32.46 26.88 -7.99
N ALA A 338 -33.05 26.29 -9.04
CA ALA A 338 -33.96 25.16 -8.90
C ALA A 338 -33.29 23.96 -8.21
N ILE A 339 -32.02 23.69 -8.54
CA ILE A 339 -31.21 22.62 -7.93
C ILE A 339 -30.97 22.90 -6.44
N LEU A 340 -30.49 24.11 -6.10
CA LEU A 340 -30.19 24.50 -4.71
C LEU A 340 -31.43 24.52 -3.79
N ARG A 341 -32.64 24.60 -4.37
CA ARG A 341 -33.92 24.58 -3.66
C ARG A 341 -34.57 23.20 -3.57
N LYS A 342 -34.08 22.20 -4.30
CA LYS A 342 -34.57 20.82 -4.18
C LYS A 342 -34.22 20.26 -2.80
N LYS A 343 -35.08 19.41 -2.26
CA LYS A 343 -34.74 18.59 -1.09
C LYS A 343 -33.64 17.60 -1.47
N ALA A 344 -32.76 17.28 -0.53
CA ALA A 344 -31.63 16.35 -0.77
C ALA A 344 -32.07 14.99 -1.36
N ALA A 345 -33.24 14.49 -0.97
CA ALA A 345 -33.81 13.24 -1.49
C ALA A 345 -34.20 13.29 -2.98
N ASP A 346 -34.48 14.48 -3.52
CA ASP A 346 -34.95 14.68 -4.90
C ASP A 346 -33.82 15.18 -5.84
N GLN A 347 -32.59 15.30 -5.32
CA GLN A 347 -31.41 15.74 -6.07
C GLN A 347 -30.75 14.53 -6.74
N SER A 348 -30.45 14.65 -8.04
CA SER A 348 -29.53 13.73 -8.71
C SER A 348 -28.13 13.88 -8.10
N GLN A 349 -27.27 12.90 -8.35
CA GLN A 349 -25.90 12.89 -7.81
C GLN A 349 -25.08 14.12 -8.22
N SER A 350 -25.08 14.45 -9.52
CA SER A 350 -24.49 15.68 -10.05
C SER A 350 -25.12 16.97 -9.49
N GLU A 351 -26.38 16.93 -9.05
CA GLU A 351 -27.06 18.05 -8.40
C GLU A 351 -26.60 18.20 -6.94
N ARG A 352 -26.42 17.10 -6.20
CA ARG A 352 -25.91 17.11 -4.82
C ARG A 352 -24.50 17.64 -4.75
N GLU A 353 -23.66 17.30 -5.71
CA GLU A 353 -22.30 17.80 -5.79
C GLU A 353 -22.25 19.32 -6.02
N LEU A 354 -23.13 19.81 -6.89
CA LEU A 354 -23.35 21.23 -7.14
C LEU A 354 -23.81 21.99 -5.88
N VAL A 355 -24.65 21.35 -5.08
CA VAL A 355 -25.17 21.84 -3.80
C VAL A 355 -24.06 21.85 -2.74
N LYS A 356 -23.30 20.76 -2.63
CA LYS A 356 -22.11 20.62 -1.76
C LYS A 356 -21.13 21.76 -1.99
N ASN A 357 -20.74 21.99 -3.25
CA ASN A 357 -19.84 23.08 -3.65
C ASN A 357 -20.38 24.49 -3.35
N PHE A 358 -21.70 24.68 -3.42
CA PHE A 358 -22.33 25.94 -3.02
C PHE A 358 -22.18 26.16 -1.51
N PHE A 359 -22.46 25.14 -0.70
CA PHE A 359 -22.39 25.22 0.75
C PHE A 359 -20.96 25.43 1.27
N THR A 360 -19.93 24.84 0.65
CA THR A 360 -18.51 25.10 0.99
C THR A 360 -18.10 26.55 0.72
N GLY A 361 -18.77 27.25 -0.20
CA GLY A 361 -18.49 28.66 -0.53
C GLY A 361 -19.15 29.70 0.39
N LEU A 362 -19.97 29.29 1.36
CA LEU A 362 -20.79 30.22 2.17
C LEU A 362 -20.03 31.00 3.24
N ASN A 363 -18.83 30.55 3.65
CA ASN A 363 -18.14 31.13 4.81
C ASN A 363 -17.90 32.63 4.70
N ASN A 364 -17.67 33.16 3.50
CA ASN A 364 -17.39 34.58 3.27
C ASN A 364 -18.54 35.54 3.65
N GLY A 365 -19.71 35.04 4.08
CA GLY A 365 -20.82 35.86 4.54
C GLY A 365 -21.40 35.47 5.91
N LEU A 366 -20.88 34.44 6.58
CA LEU A 366 -21.44 34.05 7.89
C LEU A 366 -21.16 35.11 8.97
N GLU A 367 -20.03 35.82 8.90
CA GLU A 367 -19.71 36.89 9.85
C GLU A 367 -20.66 38.09 9.73
N SER A 368 -21.16 38.40 8.54
CA SER A 368 -22.14 39.48 8.37
C SER A 368 -23.50 39.09 8.96
N ILE A 369 -23.91 37.83 8.78
CA ILE A 369 -25.13 37.27 9.40
C ILE A 369 -25.03 37.38 10.93
N ALA A 370 -23.91 36.93 11.52
CA ALA A 370 -23.71 37.02 12.96
C ALA A 370 -23.72 38.46 13.49
N ARG A 371 -23.19 39.44 12.73
CA ARG A 371 -23.23 40.86 13.11
C ARG A 371 -24.64 41.44 13.06
N ASN A 372 -25.43 41.04 12.07
CA ASN A 372 -26.80 41.54 11.84
C ASN A 372 -27.86 40.80 12.67
N SER A 373 -27.48 39.68 13.31
CA SER A 373 -28.35 38.92 14.22
C SER A 373 -28.55 39.61 15.57
N ASP A 374 -29.54 39.12 16.34
CA ASP A 374 -29.85 39.63 17.67
C ASP A 374 -28.61 39.63 18.60
N PRO A 375 -28.34 40.70 19.36
CA PRO A 375 -27.22 40.79 20.30
C PRO A 375 -27.05 39.58 21.22
N SER A 376 -28.14 38.95 21.65
CA SER A 376 -28.13 37.81 22.58
C SER A 376 -27.53 36.54 21.99
N VAL A 377 -27.61 36.36 20.65
CA VAL A 377 -27.12 35.15 19.97
C VAL A 377 -25.76 35.32 19.31
N ARG A 378 -25.26 36.56 19.15
CA ARG A 378 -24.03 36.85 18.38
C ARG A 378 -22.80 36.08 18.86
N LEU A 379 -22.61 35.95 20.18
CA LEU A 379 -21.45 35.24 20.71
C LEU A 379 -21.47 33.76 20.28
N ARG A 380 -22.63 33.11 20.39
CA ARG A 380 -22.78 31.71 19.97
C ARG A 380 -22.66 31.58 18.44
N ALA A 381 -23.20 32.52 17.67
CA ALA A 381 -23.05 32.55 16.22
C ALA A 381 -21.56 32.65 15.81
N VAL A 382 -20.78 33.51 16.46
CA VAL A 382 -19.32 33.62 16.22
C VAL A 382 -18.58 32.35 16.60
N GLN A 383 -18.96 31.67 17.69
CA GLN A 383 -18.38 30.37 18.05
C GLN A 383 -18.65 29.31 16.98
N LEU A 384 -19.90 29.22 16.49
CA LEU A 384 -20.27 28.29 15.41
C LEU A 384 -19.52 28.58 14.11
N ILE A 385 -19.28 29.85 13.76
CA ILE A 385 -18.43 30.21 12.63
C ILE A 385 -16.99 29.70 12.83
N GLY A 386 -16.46 29.79 14.06
CA GLY A 386 -15.16 29.21 14.39
C GLY A 386 -15.13 27.68 14.21
N GLU A 387 -16.16 26.98 14.69
CA GLU A 387 -16.32 25.53 14.53
C GLU A 387 -16.42 25.14 13.03
N LEU A 388 -17.19 25.88 12.24
CA LEU A 388 -17.30 25.68 10.78
C LEU A 388 -15.98 25.91 10.05
N ASN A 389 -15.24 26.96 10.41
CA ASN A 389 -13.94 27.26 9.81
C ASN A 389 -12.89 26.16 10.12
N ASP A 390 -12.89 25.58 11.32
CA ASP A 390 -12.03 24.43 11.67
C ASP A 390 -12.39 23.19 10.84
N LEU A 391 -13.69 22.89 10.71
CA LEU A 391 -14.17 21.80 9.86
C LEU A 391 -13.79 22.01 8.39
N ASP A 392 -13.89 23.23 7.87
CA ASP A 392 -13.51 23.56 6.50
C ASP A 392 -12.00 23.51 6.27
N GLU A 393 -11.18 23.82 7.27
CA GLU A 393 -9.74 23.59 7.19
C GLU A 393 -9.41 22.09 7.16
N ARG A 394 -10.05 21.29 8.03
CA ARG A 394 -9.89 19.83 8.04
C ARG A 394 -10.35 19.20 6.73
N PHE A 395 -11.48 19.63 6.18
CA PHE A 395 -12.01 19.17 4.91
C PHE A 395 -11.01 19.45 3.79
N ARG A 396 -10.57 20.69 3.62
CA ARG A 396 -9.59 21.07 2.58
C ARG A 396 -8.27 20.33 2.73
N LYS A 397 -7.78 20.12 3.95
CA LYS A 397 -6.56 19.34 4.20
C LYS A 397 -6.74 17.87 3.85
N THR A 398 -7.86 17.28 4.25
CA THR A 398 -8.18 15.87 3.96
C THR A 398 -8.32 15.65 2.46
N ASP A 399 -9.10 16.50 1.77
CA ASP A 399 -9.27 16.48 0.32
C ASP A 399 -7.95 16.62 -0.44
N GLY A 400 -7.12 17.59 -0.04
CA GLY A 400 -5.82 17.80 -0.63
C GLY A 400 -4.87 16.61 -0.47
N TYR A 401 -4.97 15.85 0.62
CA TYR A 401 -4.18 14.63 0.83
C TYR A 401 -4.76 13.45 0.05
N ARG A 402 -6.09 13.29 0.02
CA ARG A 402 -6.77 12.28 -0.83
C ARG A 402 -6.37 12.46 -2.29
N THR A 403 -6.34 13.70 -2.78
CA THR A 403 -5.97 14.02 -4.17
C THR A 403 -4.52 13.71 -4.49
N GLN A 404 -3.57 13.96 -3.58
CA GLN A 404 -2.13 13.73 -3.80
C GLN A 404 -1.80 12.27 -4.15
N ILE A 405 -2.60 11.32 -3.66
CA ILE A 405 -2.32 9.89 -3.79
C ILE A 405 -3.38 9.14 -4.59
N ASN A 406 -4.31 9.87 -5.20
CA ASN A 406 -5.48 9.32 -5.88
C ASN A 406 -6.31 8.36 -5.00
N TYR A 407 -6.62 8.78 -3.76
CA TYR A 407 -7.20 7.89 -2.74
C TYR A 407 -8.51 7.22 -3.17
N ALA A 408 -9.40 7.98 -3.81
CA ALA A 408 -10.69 7.51 -4.27
C ALA A 408 -10.54 6.45 -5.39
N TYR A 409 -9.57 6.61 -6.29
CA TYR A 409 -9.30 5.63 -7.34
C TYR A 409 -8.85 4.29 -6.76
N TRP A 410 -7.82 4.29 -5.90
CA TRP A 410 -7.34 3.03 -5.30
C TRP A 410 -8.41 2.35 -4.47
N LYS A 411 -9.29 3.13 -3.82
CA LYS A 411 -10.45 2.61 -3.11
C LYS A 411 -11.46 1.98 -4.07
N ALA A 412 -11.79 2.64 -5.17
CA ALA A 412 -12.68 2.12 -6.20
C ALA A 412 -12.12 0.85 -6.84
N LEU A 413 -10.83 0.85 -7.19
CA LEU A 413 -10.13 -0.27 -7.81
C LEU A 413 -10.20 -1.51 -6.91
N ALA A 414 -9.80 -1.38 -5.64
CA ALA A 414 -9.82 -2.51 -4.71
C ALA A 414 -11.25 -3.04 -4.45
N ASN A 415 -12.26 -2.17 -4.51
CA ASN A 415 -13.66 -2.60 -4.34
C ASN A 415 -14.26 -3.23 -5.60
N ALA A 416 -13.85 -2.81 -6.79
CA ALA A 416 -14.31 -3.38 -8.05
C ALA A 416 -13.65 -4.74 -8.30
N GLU A 417 -12.33 -4.83 -8.15
CA GLU A 417 -11.55 -6.03 -8.52
C GLU A 417 -11.76 -7.22 -7.56
N GLN A 418 -12.23 -6.97 -6.33
CA GLN A 418 -12.66 -8.06 -5.44
C GLN A 418 -14.02 -8.68 -5.83
N GLU A 419 -14.78 -8.05 -6.74
CA GLU A 419 -16.06 -8.61 -7.18
C GLU A 419 -15.85 -9.78 -8.15
N THR A 420 -16.64 -10.85 -7.99
CA THR A 420 -16.61 -12.02 -8.87
C THR A 420 -16.80 -11.68 -10.35
N ARG A 421 -17.65 -10.69 -10.67
CA ARG A 421 -17.83 -10.24 -12.06
C ARG A 421 -16.56 -9.63 -12.64
N THR A 422 -15.76 -8.94 -11.84
CA THR A 422 -14.52 -8.30 -12.30
C THR A 422 -13.44 -9.34 -12.53
N VAL A 423 -13.29 -10.32 -11.63
CA VAL A 423 -12.39 -11.46 -11.86
C VAL A 423 -12.81 -12.26 -13.09
N ARG A 424 -14.13 -12.45 -13.33
CA ARG A 424 -14.63 -13.01 -14.58
C ARG A 424 -14.25 -12.16 -15.79
N ALA A 425 -14.41 -10.84 -15.74
CA ALA A 425 -14.03 -9.95 -16.84
C ALA A 425 -12.53 -10.04 -17.14
N ARG A 426 -11.68 -10.08 -16.11
CA ARG A 426 -10.23 -10.29 -16.21
C ARG A 426 -9.90 -11.63 -16.86
N LYS A 427 -10.60 -12.70 -16.45
CA LYS A 427 -10.46 -14.04 -17.02
C LYS A 427 -10.84 -14.09 -18.50
N LEU A 428 -11.98 -13.49 -18.88
CA LEU A 428 -12.41 -13.44 -20.28
C LEU A 428 -11.38 -12.72 -21.16
N ILE A 429 -10.83 -11.59 -20.70
CA ILE A 429 -9.73 -10.92 -21.41
C ILE A 429 -8.51 -11.83 -21.51
N TYR A 430 -8.09 -12.47 -20.42
CA TYR A 430 -6.94 -13.37 -20.43
C TYR A 430 -7.12 -14.54 -21.42
N ASP A 431 -8.28 -15.19 -21.39
CA ASP A 431 -8.62 -16.30 -22.27
C ASP A 431 -8.72 -15.84 -23.74
N ALA A 432 -9.21 -14.62 -23.99
CA ALA A 432 -9.23 -14.02 -25.32
C ALA A 432 -7.82 -13.77 -25.88
N GLU A 433 -6.91 -13.25 -25.04
CA GLU A 433 -5.50 -13.05 -25.43
C GLU A 433 -4.81 -14.39 -25.73
N LEU A 434 -5.08 -15.43 -24.94
CA LEU A 434 -4.55 -16.77 -25.17
C LEU A 434 -5.08 -17.38 -26.48
N ALA A 435 -6.39 -17.28 -26.72
CA ALA A 435 -7.01 -17.74 -27.97
C ALA A 435 -6.43 -17.01 -29.19
N ASN A 436 -6.17 -15.71 -29.07
CA ASN A 436 -5.51 -14.93 -30.11
C ASN A 436 -4.07 -15.39 -30.37
N GLU A 437 -3.29 -15.67 -29.33
CA GLU A 437 -1.94 -16.24 -29.45
C GLU A 437 -1.93 -17.63 -30.11
N GLU A 438 -2.97 -18.43 -29.89
CA GLU A 438 -3.19 -19.74 -30.50
C GLU A 438 -3.82 -19.69 -31.90
N ALA A 439 -4.07 -18.48 -32.43
CA ALA A 439 -4.75 -18.21 -33.69
C ALA A 439 -6.21 -18.73 -33.78
N GLU A 440 -6.88 -18.91 -32.64
CA GLU A 440 -8.32 -19.20 -32.52
C GLU A 440 -9.13 -17.88 -32.58
N LEU A 441 -9.12 -17.22 -33.74
CA LEU A 441 -9.62 -15.83 -33.87
C LEU A 441 -11.10 -15.66 -33.53
N ASP A 442 -11.98 -16.55 -33.99
CA ASP A 442 -13.42 -16.47 -33.74
C ASP A 442 -13.74 -16.55 -32.24
N LYS A 443 -13.05 -17.44 -31.55
CA LYS A 443 -13.16 -17.61 -30.09
C LYS A 443 -12.59 -16.39 -29.34
N ALA A 444 -11.47 -15.85 -29.80
CA ALA A 444 -10.90 -14.64 -29.21
C ALA A 444 -11.88 -13.46 -29.30
N ILE A 445 -12.52 -13.27 -30.46
CA ILE A 445 -13.54 -12.23 -30.69
C ILE A 445 -14.72 -12.41 -29.73
N GLU A 446 -15.30 -13.61 -29.64
CA GLU A 446 -16.41 -13.90 -28.72
C GLU A 446 -16.07 -13.59 -27.26
N LEU A 447 -14.88 -14.01 -26.81
CA LEU A 447 -14.41 -13.77 -25.44
C LEU A 447 -14.17 -12.27 -25.16
N TYR A 448 -13.64 -11.52 -26.14
CA TYR A 448 -13.50 -10.06 -26.02
C TYR A 448 -14.85 -9.37 -25.91
N GLU A 449 -15.82 -9.71 -26.76
CA GLU A 449 -17.16 -9.11 -26.73
C GLU A 449 -17.86 -9.37 -25.40
N GLU A 450 -17.78 -10.61 -24.89
CA GLU A 450 -18.31 -10.95 -23.56
C GLU A 450 -17.62 -10.13 -22.45
N ALA A 451 -16.29 -10.04 -22.50
CA ALA A 451 -15.52 -9.26 -21.53
C ALA A 451 -15.92 -7.78 -21.53
N PHE A 452 -16.08 -7.17 -22.71
CA PHE A 452 -16.42 -5.75 -22.83
C PHE A 452 -17.81 -5.43 -22.30
N GLY A 453 -18.77 -6.35 -22.45
CA GLY A 453 -20.09 -6.23 -21.82
C GLY A 453 -19.99 -6.15 -20.30
N VAL A 454 -19.21 -7.03 -19.67
CA VAL A 454 -19.01 -7.00 -18.22
C VAL A 454 -18.25 -5.75 -17.78
N TRP A 455 -17.22 -5.33 -18.52
CA TRP A 455 -16.49 -4.09 -18.23
C TRP A 455 -17.37 -2.84 -18.34
N GLN A 456 -18.37 -2.82 -19.22
CA GLN A 456 -19.32 -1.72 -19.29
C GLN A 456 -20.10 -1.59 -17.96
N GLU A 457 -20.64 -2.70 -17.45
CA GLU A 457 -21.35 -2.71 -16.16
C GLU A 457 -20.44 -2.25 -15.01
N ILE A 458 -19.18 -2.69 -15.02
CA ILE A 458 -18.20 -2.28 -14.01
C ILE A 458 -17.92 -0.77 -14.10
N PHE A 459 -17.77 -0.20 -15.29
CA PHE A 459 -17.53 1.24 -15.43
C PHE A 459 -18.76 2.09 -15.14
N ASP A 460 -19.97 1.57 -15.34
CA ASP A 460 -21.20 2.24 -14.92
C ASP A 460 -21.25 2.38 -13.39
N ASP A 461 -20.82 1.36 -12.64
CA ASP A 461 -20.76 1.40 -11.16
C ASP A 461 -19.50 2.08 -10.61
N TYR A 462 -18.39 2.01 -11.34
CA TYR A 462 -17.07 2.52 -10.94
C TYR A 462 -16.47 3.45 -12.01
N PRO A 463 -17.11 4.60 -12.30
CA PRO A 463 -16.72 5.46 -13.42
C PRO A 463 -15.29 6.02 -13.31
N ILE A 464 -14.74 6.16 -12.10
CA ILE A 464 -13.36 6.62 -11.88
C ILE A 464 -12.29 5.67 -12.45
N LEU A 465 -12.63 4.41 -12.68
CA LEU A 465 -11.69 3.42 -13.25
C LEU A 465 -11.44 3.63 -14.75
N THR A 466 -12.22 4.49 -15.41
CA THR A 466 -12.07 4.79 -16.83
C THR A 466 -10.86 5.67 -17.18
N ILE A 467 -10.05 6.10 -16.19
CA ILE A 467 -9.10 7.23 -16.34
C ILE A 467 -7.66 6.90 -15.91
N ASP A 468 -7.36 5.67 -15.47
CA ASP A 468 -6.05 5.34 -14.87
C ASP A 468 -5.41 4.08 -15.52
N ASP A 469 -4.32 3.56 -14.98
CA ASP A 469 -3.51 2.45 -15.56
C ASP A 469 -4.32 1.20 -15.97
N SER A 470 -5.39 0.85 -15.22
CA SER A 470 -6.27 -0.27 -15.58
C SER A 470 -7.01 -0.05 -16.90
N ALA A 471 -7.35 1.21 -17.21
CA ALA A 471 -7.92 1.61 -18.48
C ALA A 471 -6.90 1.46 -19.63
N GLU A 472 -5.60 1.62 -19.38
CA GLU A 472 -4.59 1.44 -20.44
C GLU A 472 -4.50 -0.03 -20.87
N ASP A 473 -4.45 -0.97 -19.93
CA ASP A 473 -4.39 -2.40 -20.24
C ASP A 473 -5.65 -2.85 -21.00
N LEU A 474 -6.85 -2.43 -20.56
CA LEU A 474 -8.10 -2.72 -21.26
C LEU A 474 -8.13 -2.08 -22.66
N TYR A 475 -7.66 -0.83 -22.78
CA TYR A 475 -7.59 -0.15 -24.07
C TYR A 475 -6.67 -0.87 -25.06
N ARG A 476 -5.54 -1.43 -24.59
CA ARG A 476 -4.68 -2.29 -25.43
C ARG A 476 -5.41 -3.53 -25.93
N SER A 477 -6.19 -4.19 -25.08
CA SER A 477 -7.02 -5.33 -25.49
C SER A 477 -8.11 -4.92 -26.50
N ILE A 478 -8.74 -3.76 -26.32
CA ILE A 478 -9.66 -3.19 -27.33
C ILE A 478 -8.95 -2.97 -28.66
N ARG A 479 -7.74 -2.40 -28.67
CA ARG A 479 -6.97 -2.21 -29.92
C ARG A 479 -6.63 -3.52 -30.61
N ARG A 480 -6.34 -4.59 -29.86
CA ARG A 480 -6.14 -5.95 -30.40
C ARG A 480 -7.42 -6.49 -31.01
N TYR A 481 -8.55 -6.40 -30.29
CA TYR A 481 -9.87 -6.74 -30.80
C TYR A 481 -10.20 -6.00 -32.10
N MET A 482 -10.00 -4.68 -32.16
CA MET A 482 -10.24 -3.88 -33.38
C MET A 482 -9.41 -4.36 -34.57
N THR A 483 -8.18 -4.84 -34.31
CA THR A 483 -7.31 -5.43 -35.33
C THR A 483 -7.84 -6.78 -35.81
N LEU A 484 -8.43 -7.59 -34.91
CA LEU A 484 -9.00 -8.89 -35.25
C LEU A 484 -10.25 -8.79 -36.13
N ILE A 485 -11.10 -7.79 -35.87
CA ILE A 485 -12.32 -7.56 -36.65
C ILE A 485 -12.10 -6.73 -37.92
N ASP A 486 -10.84 -6.37 -38.24
CA ASP A 486 -10.46 -5.53 -39.38
C ASP A 486 -11.26 -4.21 -39.45
N SER A 487 -11.47 -3.56 -38.30
CA SER A 487 -12.23 -2.31 -38.20
C SER A 487 -11.32 -1.13 -37.88
N GLU A 488 -11.37 -0.08 -38.72
CA GLU A 488 -10.64 1.17 -38.49
C GLU A 488 -11.35 2.08 -37.46
N ASP A 489 -12.68 2.00 -37.40
CA ASP A 489 -13.54 2.80 -36.53
C ASP A 489 -14.27 1.92 -35.50
N ILE A 490 -14.55 2.48 -34.32
CA ILE A 490 -15.27 1.78 -33.25
C ILE A 490 -16.75 1.67 -33.63
N PRO A 491 -17.35 0.47 -33.55
CA PRO A 491 -18.78 0.28 -33.83
C PRO A 491 -19.68 1.18 -32.98
N ASP A 492 -20.80 1.63 -33.54
CA ASP A 492 -21.71 2.55 -32.85
C ASP A 492 -22.39 1.93 -31.62
N ASP A 493 -22.54 0.61 -31.62
CA ASP A 493 -23.12 -0.22 -30.56
C ASP A 493 -22.06 -0.83 -29.63
N PHE A 494 -20.78 -0.43 -29.75
CA PHE A 494 -19.70 -0.96 -28.93
C PHE A 494 -19.92 -0.64 -27.43
N PRO A 495 -19.94 -1.64 -26.53
CA PRO A 495 -20.22 -1.47 -25.09
C PRO A 495 -19.38 -0.38 -24.42
N LEU A 496 -18.10 -0.30 -24.79
CA LEU A 496 -17.13 0.62 -24.19
C LEU A 496 -16.86 1.85 -25.06
N LYS A 497 -17.79 2.24 -25.95
CA LYS A 497 -17.59 3.36 -26.88
C LYS A 497 -17.26 4.67 -26.14
N THR A 498 -18.04 5.02 -25.13
CA THR A 498 -17.80 6.23 -24.32
C THR A 498 -16.46 6.19 -23.61
N PHE A 499 -16.04 5.02 -23.13
CA PHE A 499 -14.72 4.82 -22.54
C PHE A 499 -13.59 5.10 -23.55
N VAL A 500 -13.67 4.52 -24.75
CA VAL A 500 -12.64 4.73 -25.77
C VAL A 500 -12.61 6.18 -26.27
N GLU A 501 -13.77 6.80 -26.47
CA GLU A 501 -13.86 8.21 -26.83
C GLU A 501 -13.23 9.12 -25.76
N MET A 502 -13.35 8.78 -24.48
CA MET A 502 -12.72 9.50 -23.37
C MET A 502 -11.20 9.34 -23.34
N MET A 503 -10.66 8.17 -23.71
CA MET A 503 -9.22 7.94 -23.79
C MET A 503 -8.58 8.67 -24.99
N GLY A 504 -9.29 8.81 -26.12
CA GLY A 504 -8.82 9.57 -27.29
C GLY A 504 -7.56 8.99 -27.97
N TYR A 505 -7.06 9.66 -29.02
CA TYR A 505 -5.92 9.20 -29.84
C TYR A 505 -4.56 9.26 -29.11
N GLU A 506 -4.46 10.03 -28.02
CA GLU A 506 -3.25 10.21 -27.20
C GLU A 506 -3.36 9.65 -25.77
N GLY A 507 -4.51 9.08 -25.37
CA GLY A 507 -4.68 8.51 -24.02
C GLY A 507 -4.82 9.53 -22.89
N SER A 508 -5.21 10.78 -23.16
CA SER A 508 -5.26 11.85 -22.15
C SER A 508 -6.69 12.29 -21.82
N VAL A 509 -7.02 12.32 -20.52
CA VAL A 509 -8.35 12.72 -20.01
C VAL A 509 -8.40 14.22 -19.70
N ASP A 510 -9.51 14.87 -20.05
CA ASP A 510 -9.78 16.27 -19.68
C ASP A 510 -9.74 16.44 -18.14
N PRO A 511 -8.85 17.30 -17.60
CA PRO A 511 -8.72 17.52 -16.15
C PRO A 511 -10.01 17.96 -15.45
N THR A 512 -10.91 18.65 -16.17
CA THR A 512 -12.19 19.13 -15.63
C THR A 512 -13.18 17.98 -15.49
N ARG A 513 -13.19 17.07 -16.46
CA ARG A 513 -14.03 15.86 -16.47
C ARG A 513 -13.54 14.85 -15.44
N TYR A 514 -12.23 14.72 -15.28
CA TYR A 514 -11.61 13.92 -14.21
C TYR A 514 -12.06 14.36 -12.82
N ALA A 515 -12.09 15.68 -12.57
CA ALA A 515 -12.50 16.21 -11.27
C ALA A 515 -13.97 15.88 -10.93
N GLN A 516 -14.86 15.90 -11.93
CA GLN A 516 -16.27 15.54 -11.78
C GLN A 516 -16.46 14.04 -11.51
N ILE A 517 -15.84 13.19 -12.34
CA ILE A 517 -15.94 11.73 -12.20
C ILE A 517 -15.46 11.26 -10.82
N ARG A 518 -14.40 11.88 -10.29
CA ARG A 518 -13.90 11.58 -8.95
C ARG A 518 -14.90 11.94 -7.84
N LEU A 519 -15.64 13.03 -7.99
CA LEU A 519 -16.61 13.46 -6.99
C LEU A 519 -17.86 12.59 -7.00
N ASP A 520 -18.32 12.18 -8.19
CA ASP A 520 -19.42 11.23 -8.34
C ASP A 520 -19.05 9.84 -7.81
N ALA A 521 -17.83 9.36 -8.08
CA ALA A 521 -17.42 7.99 -7.77
C ALA A 521 -17.48 7.61 -6.28
N GLU A 522 -17.34 8.55 -5.34
CA GLU A 522 -17.45 8.25 -3.91
C GLU A 522 -18.89 7.87 -3.51
N GLU A 523 -19.89 8.49 -4.15
CA GLU A 523 -21.29 8.18 -3.88
C GLU A 523 -21.71 6.87 -4.54
N ASP A 524 -21.27 6.61 -5.78
CA ASP A 524 -21.59 5.35 -6.48
C ASP A 524 -20.94 4.16 -5.80
N LEU A 525 -19.67 4.31 -5.41
CA LEU A 525 -18.99 3.30 -4.59
C LEU A 525 -19.77 3.00 -3.31
N ARG A 526 -20.34 4.02 -2.67
CA ARG A 526 -21.14 3.85 -1.45
C ARG A 526 -22.45 3.11 -1.74
N LYS A 527 -23.19 3.49 -2.80
CA LYS A 527 -24.43 2.80 -3.20
C LYS A 527 -24.14 1.34 -3.51
N ARG A 528 -23.12 1.07 -4.32
CA ARG A 528 -22.71 -0.27 -4.70
C ARG A 528 -22.34 -1.10 -3.48
N LYS A 529 -21.61 -0.52 -2.53
CA LYS A 529 -21.31 -1.21 -1.26
C LYS A 529 -22.57 -1.59 -0.48
N MET A 530 -23.56 -0.70 -0.38
CA MET A 530 -24.83 -1.03 0.29
C MET A 530 -25.61 -2.12 -0.45
N GLU A 531 -25.57 -2.12 -1.78
CA GLU A 531 -26.18 -3.17 -2.60
C GLU A 531 -25.49 -4.53 -2.36
N LEU A 532 -24.17 -4.56 -2.37
CA LEU A 532 -23.38 -5.77 -2.08
C LEU A 532 -23.65 -6.30 -0.67
N GLU A 533 -23.68 -5.44 0.35
CA GLU A 533 -24.05 -5.82 1.72
C GLU A 533 -25.50 -6.39 1.79
N ALA A 534 -26.43 -5.83 1.00
CA ALA A 534 -27.80 -6.32 0.92
C ALA A 534 -27.90 -7.66 0.16
N GLU A 535 -27.08 -7.87 -0.87
CA GLU A 535 -26.96 -9.13 -1.60
C GLU A 535 -26.35 -10.24 -0.72
N GLU A 536 -25.31 -9.92 0.04
CA GLU A 536 -24.68 -10.82 1.02
C GLU A 536 -25.69 -11.25 2.09
N LEU A 537 -26.42 -10.31 2.68
CA LEU A 537 -27.46 -10.60 3.66
C LEU A 537 -28.60 -11.45 3.07
N ARG A 538 -28.95 -11.26 1.79
CA ARG A 538 -29.94 -12.11 1.11
C ARG A 538 -29.40 -13.53 0.93
N ARG A 539 -28.13 -13.67 0.51
CA ARG A 539 -27.48 -14.98 0.35
C ARG A 539 -27.36 -15.71 1.68
N GLU A 540 -27.01 -15.02 2.77
CA GLU A 540 -26.99 -15.60 4.12
C GLU A 540 -28.38 -16.12 4.52
N ARG A 541 -29.44 -15.33 4.29
CA ARG A 541 -30.82 -15.78 4.55
C ARG A 541 -31.23 -16.97 3.70
N GLU A 542 -30.86 -16.99 2.42
CA GLU A 542 -31.14 -18.13 1.54
C GLU A 542 -30.40 -19.39 1.99
N LEU A 543 -29.17 -19.27 2.48
CA LEU A 543 -28.39 -20.37 3.06
C LEU A 543 -28.98 -20.84 4.40
N GLU A 544 -29.41 -19.92 5.27
CA GLU A 544 -30.13 -20.24 6.52
C GLU A 544 -31.45 -20.96 6.21
N GLU A 545 -32.26 -20.45 5.28
CA GLU A 545 -33.50 -21.10 4.85
C GLU A 545 -33.25 -22.47 4.21
N ALA A 546 -32.14 -22.65 3.49
CA ALA A 546 -31.75 -23.94 2.93
C ALA A 546 -31.31 -24.93 4.02
N ALA A 547 -30.54 -24.47 5.01
CA ALA A 547 -30.11 -25.26 6.15
C ALA A 547 -31.29 -25.64 7.07
N GLU A 548 -32.26 -24.75 7.28
CA GLU A 548 -33.51 -25.06 8.00
C GLU A 548 -34.34 -26.10 7.25
N LYS A 549 -34.42 -26.02 5.91
CA LYS A 549 -35.09 -27.04 5.08
C LYS A 549 -34.36 -28.38 5.06
N GLU A 550 -33.06 -28.43 5.29
CA GLU A 550 -32.30 -29.67 5.47
C GLU A 550 -32.48 -30.25 6.89
N GLN A 551 -32.64 -29.42 7.92
CA GLN A 551 -32.92 -29.88 9.29
C GLN A 551 -34.36 -30.38 9.50
N ASP A 552 -35.32 -29.90 8.71
CA ASP A 552 -36.72 -30.37 8.73
C ASP A 552 -36.97 -31.64 7.88
N GLN A 553 -35.92 -32.23 7.28
CA GLN A 553 -36.02 -33.56 6.69
C GLN A 553 -35.86 -34.63 7.80
N PRO A 554 -36.81 -35.57 7.98
CA PRO A 554 -36.66 -36.62 8.97
C PRO A 554 -35.48 -37.52 8.60
N GLU A 555 -34.61 -37.82 9.57
CA GLU A 555 -33.66 -38.94 9.48
C GLU A 555 -34.41 -40.19 9.01
N ALA A 556 -34.10 -40.66 7.80
CA ALA A 556 -34.60 -41.94 7.31
C ALA A 556 -33.88 -43.06 8.08
N GLU A 557 -34.62 -43.72 8.97
CA GLU A 557 -34.20 -44.97 9.64
C GLU A 557 -33.83 -46.06 8.61
N PRO A 558 -32.90 -46.97 8.96
CA PRO A 558 -32.36 -47.97 8.04
C PRO A 558 -33.39 -49.07 7.76
N ALA A 559 -33.65 -49.36 6.48
CA ALA A 559 -34.53 -50.44 6.08
C ALA A 559 -33.83 -51.81 6.20
N GLU A 560 -34.32 -52.64 7.13
CA GLU A 560 -34.02 -54.07 7.25
C GLU A 560 -34.68 -54.92 6.14
N GLU A 561 -34.04 -56.06 5.86
CA GLU A 561 -34.31 -57.08 4.84
C GLU A 561 -35.57 -57.96 5.08
N SER A 562 -35.93 -58.67 3.99
CA SER A 562 -36.57 -60.02 3.90
C SER A 562 -38.11 -60.06 3.91
N GLU A 563 -38.84 -60.88 3.11
CA GLU A 563 -38.64 -62.26 2.63
C GLU A 563 -39.45 -62.61 1.34
N GLU A 564 -38.89 -63.58 0.58
CA GLU A 564 -39.50 -64.68 -0.22
C GLU A 564 -40.47 -64.37 -1.40
N GLY A 565 -40.42 -64.99 -2.59
CA GLY A 565 -39.68 -66.13 -3.14
C GLY A 565 -40.49 -66.76 -4.31
N SER A 566 -39.86 -67.06 -5.45
CA SER A 566 -40.34 -68.06 -6.43
C SER A 566 -39.25 -68.51 -7.41
N ALA A 567 -39.07 -69.84 -7.52
CA ALA A 567 -38.16 -70.64 -8.35
C ALA A 567 -38.27 -70.34 -9.88
N GLU A 568 -37.34 -70.70 -10.78
CA GLU A 568 -36.72 -72.03 -11.02
C GLU A 568 -35.51 -71.93 -12.01
N MET A 569 -34.54 -72.87 -11.91
CA MET A 569 -33.31 -73.00 -12.73
C MET A 569 -33.49 -73.79 -14.04
N PRO A 570 -32.44 -73.95 -14.87
CA PRO A 570 -31.82 -75.30 -14.93
C PRO A 570 -30.26 -75.36 -14.99
N SER A 571 -29.71 -76.35 -14.23
CA SER A 571 -28.64 -77.35 -14.48
C SER A 571 -27.34 -76.99 -15.26
N GLU A 572 -26.14 -77.54 -15.01
CA GLU A 572 -25.54 -78.52 -14.07
C GLU A 572 -24.00 -78.50 -14.30
N ASP A 573 -23.28 -79.21 -13.41
CA ASP A 573 -21.91 -79.77 -13.51
C ASP A 573 -20.72 -78.90 -13.06
N SER A 574 -20.23 -79.15 -11.83
CA SER A 574 -19.10 -80.05 -11.43
C SER A 574 -17.72 -79.40 -11.71
N GLU A 575 -16.73 -79.35 -10.83
CA GLU A 575 -16.34 -80.23 -9.73
C GLU A 575 -15.26 -79.51 -8.87
N GLU A 576 -15.11 -79.97 -7.63
CA GLU A 576 -14.19 -79.52 -6.59
C GLU A 576 -12.70 -79.62 -6.94
N THR A 577 -11.85 -78.76 -6.36
CA THR A 577 -10.81 -79.12 -5.36
C THR A 577 -9.96 -77.90 -4.98
N GLY A 578 -9.77 -77.70 -3.67
CA GLY A 578 -8.84 -76.69 -3.11
C GLY A 578 -7.39 -77.21 -3.01
N PRO A 579 -6.62 -76.76 -2.01
CA PRO A 579 -5.75 -75.58 -2.09
C PRO A 579 -4.27 -75.95 -1.83
N GLU A 580 -3.29 -75.10 -2.17
CA GLU A 580 -1.98 -75.17 -1.47
C GLU A 580 -1.11 -73.91 -1.57
N LEU A 581 -0.48 -73.62 -0.42
CA LEU A 581 0.54 -72.62 -0.15
C LEU A 581 1.88 -72.95 -0.84
N SER A 582 2.72 -71.94 -1.10
CA SER A 582 4.02 -71.79 -0.41
C SER A 582 4.93 -70.73 -1.03
N GLU A 583 5.54 -69.96 -0.13
CA GLU A 583 6.78 -69.19 -0.27
C GLU A 583 7.88 -69.93 -1.04
N VAL A 584 8.72 -69.18 -1.76
CA VAL A 584 10.11 -69.57 -2.05
C VAL A 584 11.02 -68.33 -1.94
N THR A 585 11.95 -68.42 -1.00
CA THR A 585 13.16 -67.62 -0.78
C THR A 585 14.30 -67.98 -1.75
N GLU A 586 15.13 -66.97 -2.06
CA GLU A 586 16.58 -66.94 -2.32
C GLU A 586 17.33 -68.17 -2.92
N GLU A 587 18.04 -67.95 -4.04
CA GLU A 587 19.51 -67.92 -4.17
C GLU A 587 19.97 -68.11 -5.63
N ASN A 588 20.54 -67.05 -6.22
CA ASN A 588 21.84 -67.03 -6.94
C ASN A 588 22.13 -65.65 -7.53
#